data_AF-A0A8H3C0E3-F1
#
_entry.id   AF-A0A8H3C0E3-F1
#
_cell.length_a   1.000
_cell.length_b   1.000
_cell.length_c   1.000
_cell.angle_alpha   90.00
_cell.angle_beta   90.00
_cell.angle_gamma   90.00
#
_symmetry.space_group_name_H-M   'P 1'
#
loop_
_entity.id
_entity.type
_entity.pdbx_description
1 polymer ?
#
loop_
_entity_poly.entity_id
_entity_poly.type
_entity_poly.pdbx_seq_one_letter_code
_entity_poly.pdbx_strand_id
1 'polypeptide(L)'
;MSHSLPPPYYTAVATLQPEHRDIASLIRKLSEDILKTDQNFHDVRVFLQGKYAEVAPPNLKDDWRTLQQLYTNLIWSARKTATQVQTRNSEFINPILPIIGEPDVSNEEKVEELEGFIQRPPPKFLTSTESADTIKQINTGMTNLLKKYEERADQLVATAYANISRFEDEREKQKERAEADKEKEKKSSYSWFSSGPTEVSTPPAKIDYDAKIAEENSKIEGINKQRDEIKAKMADIRFSLNTIPDQVGHCFSTVWTHITNDATHLKSRLEGSTTSPMPDISTVVRVYTEINAALKYYATNVNSMGN
;
A
#
# COMPACT_ATOMS: atom_id res chain seq x y z
N MET A 1 24.66 8.01 31.93
CA MET A 1 23.84 6.83 31.61
C MET A 1 24.73 5.89 30.81
N SER A 2 25.05 4.72 31.36
CA SER A 2 25.90 3.73 30.72
C SER A 2 25.07 3.03 29.63
N HIS A 3 25.33 3.35 28.36
CA HIS A 3 24.82 2.55 27.26
C HIS A 3 25.62 1.26 27.23
N SER A 4 25.12 0.20 27.88
CA SER A 4 25.68 -1.13 27.69
C SER A 4 25.50 -1.49 26.23
N LEU A 5 26.61 -1.57 25.50
CA LEU A 5 26.63 -2.15 24.16
C LEU A 5 25.97 -3.54 24.23
N PRO A 6 25.10 -3.91 23.26
CA PRO A 6 24.55 -5.25 23.23
C PRO A 6 25.71 -6.26 23.21
N PRO A 7 25.59 -7.38 23.95
CA PRO A 7 26.66 -8.37 24.03
C PRO A 7 27.01 -8.86 22.62
N PRO A 8 28.29 -9.12 22.31
CA PRO A 8 28.70 -9.62 21.00
C PRO A 8 27.94 -10.91 20.66
N TYR A 9 27.31 -10.93 19.47
CA TYR A 9 26.34 -11.94 19.01
C TYR A 9 26.88 -13.36 18.85
N TYR A 10 28.19 -13.59 19.04
CA TYR A 10 28.84 -14.89 18.86
C TYR A 10 28.88 -15.79 20.11
N THR A 11 28.12 -15.47 21.16
CA THR A 11 28.09 -16.33 22.35
C THR A 11 27.39 -17.68 22.11
N ALA A 12 26.65 -17.88 21.01
CA ALA A 12 26.33 -19.20 20.49
C ALA A 12 25.95 -19.16 18.99
N VAL A 13 26.68 -19.88 18.14
CA VAL A 13 26.29 -20.13 16.73
C VAL A 13 24.87 -20.71 16.59
N ALA A 14 24.35 -21.32 17.66
CA ALA A 14 22.99 -21.83 17.75
C ALA A 14 21.89 -20.74 17.75
N THR A 15 22.15 -19.51 18.22
CA THR A 15 21.16 -18.41 18.20
C THR A 15 21.22 -17.58 16.92
N LEU A 16 22.36 -17.61 16.22
CA LEU A 16 22.54 -16.92 14.94
C LEU A 16 21.65 -17.49 13.82
N GLN A 17 21.42 -18.81 13.78
CA GLN A 17 20.63 -19.40 12.70
C GLN A 17 19.13 -19.06 12.73
N PRO A 18 18.41 -19.15 13.88
CA PRO A 18 17.00 -18.81 13.95
C PRO A 18 16.72 -17.34 13.65
N GLU A 19 17.48 -16.41 14.26
CA GLU A 19 17.28 -14.96 14.12
C GLU A 19 17.55 -14.49 12.67
N HIS A 20 18.60 -15.00 12.02
CA HIS A 20 18.90 -14.61 10.64
C HIS A 20 17.98 -15.26 9.60
N ARG A 21 17.51 -16.49 9.84
CA ARG A 21 16.43 -17.09 9.03
C ARG A 21 15.15 -16.27 9.14
N ASP A 22 14.87 -15.72 10.32
CA ASP A 22 13.76 -14.79 10.52
C ASP A 22 13.96 -13.51 9.71
N ILE A 23 15.15 -12.89 9.75
CA ILE A 23 15.47 -11.70 8.94
C ILE A 23 15.30 -11.98 7.44
N ALA A 24 15.86 -13.06 6.90
CA ALA A 24 15.75 -13.38 5.48
C ALA A 24 14.29 -13.66 5.07
N SER A 25 13.51 -14.32 5.93
CA SER A 25 12.09 -14.57 5.70
C SER A 25 11.27 -13.27 5.74
N LEU A 26 11.58 -12.39 6.70
CA LEU A 26 10.96 -11.08 6.84
C LEU A 26 11.25 -10.19 5.62
N ILE A 27 12.48 -10.16 5.11
CA ILE A 27 12.82 -9.42 3.88
C ILE A 27 12.01 -9.93 2.68
N ARG A 28 11.80 -11.25 2.55
CA ARG A 28 10.97 -11.82 1.47
C ARG A 28 9.50 -11.41 1.64
N LYS A 29 8.95 -11.53 2.85
CA LYS A 29 7.59 -11.10 3.16
C LYS A 29 7.38 -9.61 2.85
N LEU A 30 8.34 -8.75 3.20
CA LEU A 30 8.29 -7.33 2.88
C LEU A 30 8.23 -7.07 1.38
N SER A 31 8.93 -7.87 0.56
CA SER A 31 8.81 -7.78 -0.89
C SER A 31 7.39 -8.10 -1.37
N GLU A 32 6.71 -9.09 -0.76
CA GLU A 32 5.34 -9.46 -1.11
C GLU A 32 4.33 -8.39 -0.67
N ASP A 33 4.50 -7.84 0.53
CA ASP A 33 3.65 -6.77 1.07
C ASP A 33 3.75 -5.49 0.21
N ILE A 34 4.93 -5.17 -0.31
CA ILE A 34 5.13 -4.07 -1.27
C ILE A 34 4.38 -4.33 -2.57
N LEU A 35 4.49 -5.53 -3.15
CA LEU A 35 3.76 -5.88 -4.38
C LEU A 35 2.25 -5.79 -4.17
N LYS A 36 1.74 -6.26 -3.03
CA LYS A 36 0.33 -6.15 -2.67
C LYS A 36 -0.10 -4.69 -2.54
N THR A 37 0.74 -3.84 -1.96
CA THR A 37 0.47 -2.40 -1.84
C THR A 37 0.44 -1.73 -3.20
N ASP A 38 1.37 -2.04 -4.09
CA ASP A 38 1.38 -1.54 -5.47
C ASP A 38 0.14 -1.97 -6.25
N GLN A 39 -0.27 -3.23 -6.10
CA GLN A 39 -1.53 -3.71 -6.69
C GLN A 39 -2.74 -2.94 -6.14
N ASN A 40 -2.79 -2.64 -4.84
CA ASN A 40 -3.86 -1.81 -4.29
C ASN A 40 -3.83 -0.38 -4.87
N PHE A 41 -2.64 0.19 -5.12
CA PHE A 41 -2.52 1.47 -5.80
C PHE A 41 -3.08 1.41 -7.23
N HIS A 42 -2.79 0.32 -7.94
CA HIS A 42 -3.30 0.05 -9.27
C HIS A 42 -4.83 -0.11 -9.29
N ASP A 43 -5.39 -0.90 -8.37
CA ASP A 43 -6.83 -1.16 -8.28
C ASP A 43 -7.62 0.14 -8.09
N VAL A 44 -7.18 0.99 -7.16
CA VAL A 44 -7.80 2.30 -6.94
C VAL A 44 -7.70 3.16 -8.20
N ARG A 45 -6.57 3.14 -8.92
CA ARG A 45 -6.45 3.86 -10.19
C ARG A 45 -7.48 3.38 -11.22
N VAL A 46 -7.65 2.06 -11.36
CA VAL A 46 -8.62 1.47 -12.28
C VAL A 46 -10.05 1.83 -11.89
N PHE A 47 -10.36 1.80 -10.60
CA PHE A 47 -11.65 2.24 -10.06
C PHE A 47 -11.93 3.70 -10.40
N LEU A 48 -10.97 4.59 -10.15
CA LEU A 48 -11.12 6.02 -10.41
C LEU A 48 -11.20 6.38 -11.90
N GLN A 49 -10.56 5.61 -12.79
CA GLN A 49 -10.52 5.91 -14.23
C GLN A 49 -11.60 5.20 -15.05
N GLY A 50 -12.12 4.09 -14.55
CA GLY A 50 -13.11 3.29 -15.26
C GLY A 50 -14.39 3.21 -14.45
N LYS A 51 -14.50 2.14 -13.66
CA LYS A 51 -15.76 1.68 -13.06
C LYS A 51 -16.50 2.77 -12.26
N TYR A 52 -15.77 3.69 -11.60
CA TYR A 52 -16.31 4.69 -10.66
C TYR A 52 -16.07 6.13 -11.12
N ALA A 53 -15.84 6.34 -12.43
CA ALA A 53 -15.55 7.67 -12.99
C ALA A 53 -16.66 8.71 -12.72
N GLU A 54 -17.91 8.27 -12.57
CA GLU A 54 -19.06 9.15 -12.28
C GLU A 54 -18.97 9.84 -10.91
N VAL A 55 -18.36 9.16 -9.93
CA VAL A 55 -18.20 9.67 -8.56
C VAL A 55 -16.86 10.42 -8.41
N ALA A 56 -15.89 10.16 -9.28
CA ALA A 56 -14.56 10.76 -9.19
C ALA A 56 -14.58 12.27 -9.59
N PRO A 57 -14.11 13.18 -8.72
CA PRO A 57 -13.87 14.58 -9.07
C PRO A 57 -12.85 14.73 -10.22
N PRO A 58 -12.93 15.77 -11.05
CA PRO A 58 -12.08 15.94 -12.23
C PRO A 58 -10.56 15.95 -11.94
N ASN A 59 -10.15 16.52 -10.81
CA ASN A 59 -8.74 16.62 -10.38
C ASN A 59 -8.22 15.39 -9.63
N LEU A 60 -9.10 14.46 -9.25
CA LEU A 60 -8.76 13.33 -8.39
C LEU A 60 -7.74 12.39 -9.04
N LYS A 61 -7.74 12.30 -10.39
CA LYS A 61 -6.80 11.49 -11.17
C LYS A 61 -5.36 11.97 -11.04
N ASP A 62 -5.14 13.28 -11.07
CA ASP A 62 -3.79 13.86 -10.98
C ASP A 62 -3.28 13.84 -9.54
N ASP A 63 -4.16 14.09 -8.56
CA ASP A 63 -3.86 13.89 -7.14
C ASP A 63 -3.42 12.43 -6.88
N TRP A 64 -4.18 11.45 -7.39
CA TRP A 64 -3.83 10.04 -7.27
C TRP A 64 -2.50 9.68 -7.93
N ARG A 65 -2.25 10.17 -9.14
CA ARG A 65 -0.97 9.95 -9.85
C ARG A 65 0.20 10.48 -9.04
N THR A 66 0.04 11.64 -8.41
CA THR A 66 1.08 12.23 -7.55
C THR A 66 1.38 11.34 -6.35
N LEU A 67 0.35 10.80 -5.69
CA LEU A 67 0.52 9.86 -4.58
C LEU A 67 1.21 8.56 -5.01
N GLN A 68 0.80 8.01 -6.16
CA GLN A 68 1.44 6.82 -6.72
C GLN A 68 2.92 7.10 -7.04
N GLN A 69 3.26 8.27 -7.58
CA GLN A 69 4.66 8.63 -7.87
C GLN A 69 5.50 8.75 -6.59
N LEU A 70 4.96 9.36 -5.53
CA LEU A 70 5.63 9.45 -4.24
C LEU A 70 5.91 8.05 -3.67
N TYR A 71 4.92 7.16 -3.74
CA TYR A 71 5.08 5.76 -3.35
C TYR A 71 6.16 5.06 -4.18
N THR A 72 6.10 5.17 -5.50
CA THR A 72 7.10 4.59 -6.41
C THR A 72 8.52 5.06 -6.07
N ASN A 73 8.70 6.36 -5.81
CA ASN A 73 10.00 6.92 -5.41
C ASN A 73 10.51 6.36 -4.07
N LEU A 74 9.60 6.19 -3.10
CA LEU A 74 9.90 5.58 -1.80
C LEU A 74 10.39 4.14 -1.99
N ILE A 75 9.69 3.35 -2.79
CA ILE A 75 10.04 1.96 -3.08
C ILE A 75 11.37 1.86 -3.83
N TRP A 76 11.62 2.73 -4.81
CA TRP A 76 12.92 2.79 -5.50
C TRP A 76 14.07 3.10 -4.54
N SER A 77 13.87 4.01 -3.59
CA SER A 77 14.86 4.33 -2.57
C SER A 77 15.13 3.14 -1.64
N ALA A 78 14.09 2.44 -1.22
CA ALA A 78 14.22 1.21 -0.44
C ALA A 78 14.98 0.12 -1.21
N ARG A 79 14.72 -0.06 -2.51
CA ARG A 79 15.42 -1.03 -3.36
C ARG A 79 16.89 -0.70 -3.54
N LYS A 80 17.22 0.56 -3.81
CA LYS A 80 18.61 1.03 -3.89
C LYS A 80 19.35 0.71 -2.60
N THR A 81 18.68 0.89 -1.46
CA THR A 81 19.23 0.57 -0.14
C THR A 81 19.42 -0.94 0.04
N ALA A 82 18.45 -1.76 -0.36
CA ALA A 82 18.59 -3.22 -0.36
C ALA A 82 19.80 -3.66 -1.18
N THR A 83 20.00 -3.10 -2.38
CA THR A 83 21.19 -3.36 -3.21
C THR A 83 22.49 -2.95 -2.51
N GLN A 84 22.52 -1.80 -1.83
CA GLN A 84 23.72 -1.37 -1.10
C GLN A 84 24.04 -2.29 0.09
N VAL A 85 23.03 -2.71 0.84
CA VAL A 85 23.19 -3.67 1.95
C VAL A 85 23.63 -5.04 1.41
N GLN A 86 23.06 -5.47 0.28
CA GLN A 86 23.41 -6.71 -0.43
C GLN A 86 24.86 -6.69 -0.92
N THR A 87 25.31 -5.57 -1.50
CA THR A 87 26.72 -5.39 -1.89
C THR A 87 27.63 -5.46 -0.68
N ARG A 88 27.35 -4.71 0.39
CA ARG A 88 28.16 -4.76 1.63
C ARG A 88 28.24 -6.16 2.22
N ASN A 89 27.12 -6.87 2.25
CA ASN A 89 27.08 -8.25 2.72
C ASN A 89 27.92 -9.17 1.83
N SER A 90 27.86 -8.98 0.51
CA SER A 90 28.71 -9.73 -0.43
C SER A 90 30.19 -9.42 -0.26
N GLU A 91 30.55 -8.17 0.03
CA GLU A 91 31.92 -7.75 0.36
C GLU A 91 32.40 -8.36 1.68
N PHE A 92 31.52 -8.52 2.67
CA PHE A 92 31.89 -9.22 3.88
C PHE A 92 32.19 -10.70 3.61
N ILE A 93 31.31 -11.37 2.85
CA ILE A 93 31.42 -12.81 2.58
C ILE A 93 32.58 -13.17 1.64
N ASN A 94 32.79 -12.40 0.56
CA ASN A 94 33.61 -12.85 -0.57
C ASN A 94 35.08 -12.41 -0.48
N PRO A 95 35.41 -11.13 -0.21
CA PRO A 95 36.80 -10.72 0.03
C PRO A 95 37.19 -10.77 1.51
N ILE A 96 36.38 -10.24 2.43
CA ILE A 96 36.81 -10.10 3.83
C ILE A 96 37.00 -11.45 4.51
N LEU A 97 35.95 -12.28 4.61
CA LEU A 97 36.05 -13.55 5.35
C LEU A 97 37.16 -14.49 4.82
N PRO A 98 37.41 -14.62 3.50
CA PRO A 98 38.55 -15.39 3.00
C PRO A 98 39.91 -14.82 3.40
N ILE A 99 40.11 -13.50 3.33
CA ILE A 99 41.36 -12.86 3.77
C ILE A 99 41.63 -13.17 5.25
N ILE A 100 40.59 -13.14 6.09
CA ILE A 100 40.72 -13.46 7.52
C ILE A 100 41.17 -14.91 7.73
N GLY A 101 40.66 -15.84 6.92
CA GLY A 101 40.98 -17.26 7.00
C GLY A 101 42.34 -17.66 6.42
N GLU A 102 42.97 -16.79 5.63
CA GLU A 102 44.25 -17.09 4.95
C GLU A 102 45.43 -17.03 5.92
N PRO A 103 46.19 -18.12 6.14
CA PRO A 103 47.33 -18.14 7.07
C PRO A 103 48.51 -17.27 6.62
N ASP A 104 48.67 -17.07 5.31
CA ASP A 104 49.83 -16.36 4.75
C ASP A 104 49.68 -14.82 4.78
N VAL A 105 48.48 -14.31 5.09
CA VAL A 105 48.22 -12.87 5.22
C VAL A 105 48.52 -12.41 6.65
N SER A 106 49.26 -11.30 6.77
CA SER A 106 49.62 -10.72 8.06
C SER A 106 48.38 -10.24 8.84
N ASN A 107 48.46 -10.23 10.18
CA ASN A 107 47.35 -9.73 11.00
C ASN A 107 47.12 -8.22 10.77
N GLU A 108 48.19 -7.47 10.51
CA GLU A 108 48.16 -6.05 10.22
C GLU A 108 47.32 -5.77 8.95
N GLU A 109 47.57 -6.52 7.88
CA GLU A 109 46.80 -6.41 6.62
C GLU A 109 45.33 -6.80 6.81
N LYS A 110 45.05 -7.87 7.56
CA LYS A 110 43.68 -8.27 7.91
C LYS A 110 42.94 -7.19 8.70
N VAL A 111 43.62 -6.55 9.64
CA VAL A 111 43.07 -5.47 10.47
C VAL A 111 42.78 -4.23 9.63
N GLU A 112 43.67 -3.88 8.70
CA GLU A 112 43.49 -2.76 7.76
C GLU A 112 42.23 -2.97 6.88
N GLU A 113 42.06 -4.17 6.31
CA GLU A 113 40.88 -4.51 5.50
C GLU A 113 39.56 -4.42 6.32
N LEU A 114 39.56 -4.93 7.55
CA LEU A 114 38.40 -4.84 8.43
C LEU A 114 38.09 -3.40 8.82
N GLU A 115 39.11 -2.59 9.10
CA GLU A 115 38.93 -1.17 9.42
C GLU A 115 38.33 -0.40 8.24
N GLY A 116 38.86 -0.60 7.03
CA GLY A 116 38.31 -0.04 5.81
C GLY A 116 36.86 -0.47 5.55
N PHE A 117 36.49 -1.70 5.93
CA PHE A 117 35.12 -2.19 5.84
C PHE A 117 34.19 -1.55 6.89
N ILE A 118 34.63 -1.44 8.15
CA ILE A 118 33.86 -0.90 9.29
C ILE A 118 33.57 0.59 9.11
N GLN A 119 34.55 1.37 8.62
CA GLN A 119 34.42 2.83 8.50
C GLN A 119 33.44 3.31 7.42
N ARG A 120 32.92 2.41 6.56
CA ARG A 120 31.95 2.79 5.51
C ARG A 120 30.62 3.22 6.13
N PRO A 121 30.07 4.40 5.76
CA PRO A 121 28.83 4.89 6.34
C PRO A 121 27.61 4.09 5.86
N PRO A 122 26.54 4.01 6.67
CA PRO A 122 25.28 3.41 6.23
C PRO A 122 24.63 4.21 5.09
N PRO A 123 23.83 3.54 4.23
CA PRO A 123 22.99 4.21 3.24
C PRO A 123 22.13 5.31 3.85
N LYS A 124 22.00 6.43 3.13
CA LYS A 124 21.20 7.58 3.55
C LYS A 124 19.76 7.20 3.93
N PHE A 125 19.15 6.23 3.25
CA PHE A 125 17.81 5.76 3.55
C PHE A 125 17.67 5.15 4.95
N LEU A 126 18.74 4.58 5.52
CA LEU A 126 18.74 4.01 6.87
C LEU A 126 18.91 5.07 7.97
N THR A 127 19.34 6.28 7.61
CA THR A 127 19.65 7.36 8.57
C THR A 127 18.78 8.59 8.39
N SER A 128 18.06 8.70 7.28
CA SER A 128 17.25 9.86 6.93
C SER A 128 15.79 9.73 7.39
N THR A 129 15.18 10.86 7.73
CA THR A 129 13.73 10.97 7.97
C THR A 129 12.90 11.14 6.70
N GLU A 130 13.54 11.20 5.52
CA GLU A 130 12.88 11.44 4.22
C GLU A 130 11.78 10.42 3.90
N SER A 131 11.96 9.16 4.31
CA SER A 131 10.95 8.10 4.15
C SER A 131 9.71 8.37 4.99
N ALA A 132 9.88 8.70 6.26
CA ALA A 132 8.81 9.07 7.18
C ALA A 132 8.03 10.31 6.69
N ASP A 133 8.74 11.32 6.21
CA ASP A 133 8.12 12.52 5.64
C ASP A 133 7.33 12.21 4.37
N THR A 134 7.85 11.35 3.50
CA THR A 134 7.16 10.89 2.28
C THR A 134 5.88 10.12 2.63
N ILE A 135 5.94 9.21 3.61
CA ILE A 135 4.76 8.46 4.09
C ILE A 135 3.71 9.41 4.65
N LYS A 136 4.12 10.39 5.45
CA LYS A 136 3.22 11.42 5.99
C LYS A 136 2.55 12.22 4.89
N GLN A 137 3.28 12.60 3.84
CA GLN A 137 2.72 13.27 2.66
C GLN A 137 1.69 12.38 1.95
N ILE A 138 2.03 11.12 1.72
CA ILE A 138 1.12 10.17 1.07
C ILE A 138 -0.16 9.97 1.90
N ASN A 139 -0.04 9.75 3.21
CA ASN A 139 -1.17 9.58 4.14
C ASN A 139 -2.09 10.81 4.19
N THR A 140 -1.48 12.01 4.21
CA THR A 140 -2.22 13.28 4.20
C THR A 140 -2.98 13.43 2.88
N GLY A 141 -2.31 13.20 1.75
CA GLY A 141 -2.94 13.31 0.44
C GLY A 141 -4.04 12.25 0.22
N MET A 142 -3.87 11.01 0.68
CA MET A 142 -4.94 10.01 0.66
C MET A 142 -6.16 10.42 1.49
N THR A 143 -5.93 11.00 2.67
CA THR A 143 -7.04 11.48 3.53
C THR A 143 -7.81 12.60 2.83
N ASN A 144 -7.09 13.55 2.23
CA ASN A 144 -7.70 14.66 1.49
C ASN A 144 -8.46 14.16 0.26
N LEU A 145 -7.90 13.20 -0.47
CA LEU A 145 -8.51 12.62 -1.66
C LEU A 145 -9.77 11.84 -1.31
N LEU A 146 -9.72 10.99 -0.28
CA LEU A 146 -10.90 10.26 0.20
C LEU A 146 -12.02 11.23 0.61
N LYS A 147 -11.67 12.31 1.33
CA LYS A 147 -12.64 13.35 1.71
C LYS A 147 -13.31 13.98 0.49
N LYS A 148 -12.55 14.40 -0.52
CA LYS A 148 -13.11 14.96 -1.78
C LYS A 148 -14.03 13.96 -2.49
N TYR A 149 -13.65 12.68 -2.48
CA TYR A 149 -14.45 11.61 -3.07
C TYR A 149 -15.76 11.38 -2.30
N GLU A 150 -15.71 11.30 -0.97
CA GLU A 150 -16.89 11.16 -0.11
C GLU A 150 -17.84 12.35 -0.26
N GLU A 151 -17.33 13.59 -0.29
CA GLU A 151 -18.14 14.80 -0.54
C GLU A 151 -18.87 14.74 -1.88
N ARG A 152 -18.20 14.25 -2.94
CA ARG A 152 -18.83 14.09 -4.26
C ARG A 152 -19.87 12.98 -4.26
N ALA A 153 -19.59 11.85 -3.61
CA ALA A 153 -20.54 10.76 -3.44
C ALA A 153 -21.81 11.23 -2.72
N ASP A 154 -21.65 11.98 -1.63
CA ASP A 154 -22.76 12.52 -0.84
C ASP A 154 -23.62 13.50 -1.66
N GLN A 155 -23.02 14.33 -2.51
CA GLN A 155 -23.77 15.19 -3.44
C GLN A 155 -24.61 14.40 -4.44
N LEU A 156 -24.07 13.32 -5.00
CA LEU A 156 -24.77 12.46 -5.94
C LEU A 156 -25.93 11.71 -5.26
N VAL A 157 -25.70 11.19 -4.05
CA VAL A 157 -26.73 10.56 -3.23
C VAL A 157 -27.85 11.54 -2.87
N ALA A 158 -27.51 12.76 -2.46
CA ALA A 158 -28.49 13.80 -2.17
C ALA A 158 -29.32 14.18 -3.42
N THR A 159 -28.68 14.25 -4.59
CA THR A 159 -29.37 14.49 -5.86
C THR A 159 -30.34 13.36 -6.20
N ALA A 160 -29.94 12.11 -6.00
CA ALA A 160 -30.80 10.95 -6.22
C ALA A 160 -32.01 10.93 -5.27
N TYR A 161 -31.82 11.26 -3.99
CA TYR A 161 -32.93 11.41 -3.05
C TYR A 161 -33.90 12.53 -3.43
N ALA A 162 -33.38 13.67 -3.91
CA ALA A 162 -34.22 14.75 -4.41
C ALA A 162 -35.04 14.33 -5.65
N ASN A 163 -34.45 13.53 -6.55
CA ASN A 163 -35.16 12.96 -7.69
C ASN A 163 -36.25 11.98 -7.25
N ILE A 164 -35.96 11.10 -6.29
CA ILE A 164 -36.93 10.15 -5.71
C ILE A 164 -38.13 10.93 -5.15
N SER A 165 -37.89 11.92 -4.30
CA SER A 165 -38.96 12.74 -3.71
C SER A 165 -39.81 13.41 -4.79
N ARG A 166 -39.19 13.99 -5.84
CA ARG A 166 -39.93 14.55 -6.98
C ARG A 166 -40.77 13.49 -7.71
N PHE A 167 -40.24 12.29 -7.94
CA PHE A 167 -40.97 11.21 -8.60
C PHE A 167 -42.12 10.68 -7.75
N GLU A 168 -41.99 10.68 -6.43
CA GLU A 168 -43.07 10.33 -5.50
C GLU A 168 -44.21 11.35 -5.55
N ASP A 169 -43.90 12.65 -5.51
CA ASP A 169 -44.88 13.73 -5.64
C ASP A 169 -45.63 13.66 -7.00
N GLU A 170 -44.90 13.38 -8.09
CA GLU A 170 -45.50 13.25 -9.42
C GLU A 170 -46.37 12.00 -9.54
N ARG A 171 -45.95 10.89 -8.93
CA ARG A 171 -46.74 9.65 -8.84
C ARG A 171 -48.04 9.87 -8.08
N GLU A 172 -48.00 10.63 -6.98
CA GLU A 172 -49.20 10.98 -6.21
C GLU A 172 -50.16 11.84 -7.03
N LYS A 173 -49.67 12.91 -7.67
CA LYS A 173 -50.47 13.75 -8.59
C LYS A 173 -51.09 12.95 -9.73
N GLN A 174 -50.40 11.93 -10.25
CA GLN A 174 -50.94 11.05 -11.29
C GLN A 174 -52.08 10.16 -10.76
N LYS A 175 -51.96 9.66 -9.52
CA LYS A 175 -53.04 8.91 -8.86
C LYS A 175 -54.27 9.78 -8.62
N GLU A 176 -54.09 10.98 -8.09
CA GLU A 176 -55.18 11.95 -7.87
C GLU A 176 -55.93 12.28 -9.16
N ARG A 177 -55.19 12.54 -10.27
CA ARG A 177 -55.80 12.78 -11.59
C ARG A 177 -56.59 11.57 -12.08
N ALA A 178 -56.02 10.38 -11.97
CA ALA A 178 -56.69 9.16 -12.39
C ALA A 178 -57.96 8.85 -11.55
N GLU A 179 -57.96 9.18 -10.26
CA GLU A 179 -59.14 9.07 -9.39
C GLU A 179 -60.22 10.10 -9.74
N ALA A 180 -59.82 11.36 -9.98
CA ALA A 180 -60.73 12.41 -10.42
C ALA A 180 -61.38 12.10 -11.77
N ASP A 181 -60.63 11.53 -12.73
CA ASP A 181 -61.15 11.14 -14.04
C ASP A 181 -62.12 9.96 -13.93
N LYS A 182 -61.82 8.96 -13.08
CA LYS A 182 -62.79 7.88 -12.76
C LYS A 182 -64.07 8.41 -12.13
N GLU A 183 -63.99 9.44 -11.29
CA GLU A 183 -65.17 10.05 -10.68
C GLU A 183 -66.02 10.81 -11.73
N LYS A 184 -65.37 11.51 -12.66
CA LYS A 184 -66.04 12.17 -13.79
C LYS A 184 -66.72 11.17 -14.72
N GLU A 185 -66.07 10.05 -15.05
CA GLU A 185 -66.67 8.98 -15.85
C GLU A 185 -67.89 8.37 -15.15
N LYS A 186 -67.82 8.12 -13.84
CA LYS A 186 -68.98 7.65 -13.05
C LYS A 186 -70.15 8.64 -13.10
N LYS A 187 -69.88 9.95 -12.97
CA LYS A 187 -70.90 11.00 -13.04
C LYS A 187 -71.49 11.16 -14.45
N SER A 188 -70.66 11.09 -15.49
CA SER A 188 -71.08 11.11 -16.90
C SER A 188 -71.92 9.89 -17.28
N SER A 189 -71.59 8.71 -16.72
CA SER A 189 -72.36 7.47 -16.89
C SER A 189 -73.72 7.47 -16.18
N TYR A 190 -74.17 8.57 -15.55
CA TYR A 190 -75.57 8.76 -15.15
C TYR A 190 -76.34 9.71 -16.10
N SER A 191 -75.67 10.29 -17.12
CA SER A 191 -76.20 11.26 -18.09
C SER A 191 -76.33 10.70 -19.52
N TRP A 192 -76.78 9.45 -19.67
CA TRP A 192 -76.82 8.69 -20.94
C TRP A 192 -78.14 8.84 -21.71
N PHE A 193 -79.07 9.69 -21.24
CA PHE A 193 -80.24 10.11 -22.02
C PHE A 193 -79.96 11.43 -22.77
N SER A 194 -78.92 11.51 -23.60
CA SER A 194 -78.78 12.55 -24.65
C SER A 194 -77.67 12.18 -25.64
N SER A 195 -78.07 11.77 -26.83
CA SER A 195 -77.28 11.27 -27.94
C SER A 195 -76.37 12.32 -28.60
N GLY A 196 -75.08 12.00 -28.76
CA GLY A 196 -74.13 12.68 -29.65
C GLY A 196 -72.76 11.96 -29.67
N PRO A 197 -72.18 11.63 -30.84
CA PRO A 197 -70.95 10.84 -30.93
C PRO A 197 -69.75 11.67 -30.45
N THR A 198 -69.08 11.20 -29.39
CA THR A 198 -67.96 11.91 -28.78
C THR A 198 -66.63 11.29 -29.19
N GLU A 199 -65.69 12.15 -29.58
CA GLU A 199 -64.31 11.79 -29.95
C GLU A 199 -63.60 11.02 -28.83
N VAL A 200 -62.96 9.90 -29.22
CA VAL A 200 -62.16 9.06 -28.33
C VAL A 200 -60.86 9.80 -28.02
N SER A 201 -60.82 10.51 -26.89
CA SER A 201 -59.58 11.11 -26.38
C SER A 201 -58.64 10.01 -25.90
N THR A 202 -57.49 9.86 -26.56
CA THR A 202 -56.47 8.88 -26.21
C THR A 202 -55.91 9.19 -24.81
N PRO A 203 -55.90 8.25 -23.87
CA PRO A 203 -55.38 8.51 -22.52
C PRO A 203 -53.89 8.87 -22.57
N PRO A 204 -53.43 9.82 -21.75
CA PRO A 204 -52.03 10.21 -21.69
C PRO A 204 -51.16 9.01 -21.29
N ALA A 205 -49.99 8.88 -21.91
CA ALA A 205 -49.04 7.80 -21.64
C ALA A 205 -48.73 7.73 -20.14
N LYS A 206 -48.95 6.56 -19.54
CA LYS A 206 -48.71 6.31 -18.12
C LYS A 206 -47.19 6.25 -17.89
N ILE A 207 -46.62 7.31 -17.33
CA ILE A 207 -45.23 7.31 -16.88
C ILE A 207 -45.08 6.31 -15.73
N ASP A 208 -44.09 5.42 -15.81
CA ASP A 208 -43.75 4.47 -14.75
C ASP A 208 -42.79 5.12 -13.75
N TYR A 209 -43.35 5.79 -12.74
CA TYR A 209 -42.58 6.42 -11.67
C TYR A 209 -41.93 5.41 -10.73
N ASP A 210 -42.50 4.21 -10.58
CA ASP A 210 -41.94 3.19 -9.71
C ASP A 210 -40.62 2.65 -10.30
N ALA A 211 -40.54 2.47 -11.63
CA ALA A 211 -39.30 2.15 -12.31
C ALA A 211 -38.22 3.24 -12.13
N LYS A 212 -38.59 4.52 -12.22
CA LYS A 212 -37.63 5.64 -12.01
C LYS A 212 -37.13 5.72 -10.57
N ILE A 213 -38.00 5.52 -9.59
CA ILE A 213 -37.62 5.48 -8.17
C ILE A 213 -36.69 4.28 -7.91
N ALA A 214 -36.99 3.12 -8.48
CA ALA A 214 -36.13 1.94 -8.38
C ALA A 214 -34.74 2.19 -9.02
N GLU A 215 -34.68 2.89 -10.15
CA GLU A 215 -33.44 3.28 -10.80
C GLU A 215 -32.59 4.20 -9.90
N GLU A 216 -33.17 5.25 -9.32
CA GLU A 216 -32.44 6.15 -8.42
C GLU A 216 -31.99 5.45 -7.12
N ASN A 217 -32.80 4.54 -6.56
CA ASN A 217 -32.38 3.71 -5.43
C ASN A 217 -31.18 2.82 -5.80
N SER A 218 -31.20 2.22 -6.99
CA SER A 218 -30.07 1.43 -7.50
C SER A 218 -28.81 2.29 -7.69
N LYS A 219 -28.95 3.55 -8.10
CA LYS A 219 -27.83 4.51 -8.18
C LYS A 219 -27.23 4.78 -6.80
N ILE A 220 -28.06 5.02 -5.78
CA ILE A 220 -27.61 5.25 -4.40
C ILE A 220 -26.85 4.03 -3.86
N GLU A 221 -27.39 2.82 -4.04
CA GLU A 221 -26.72 1.58 -3.63
C GLU A 221 -25.37 1.42 -4.35
N GLY A 222 -25.37 1.68 -5.66
CA GLY A 222 -24.16 1.73 -6.47
C GLY A 222 -23.12 2.66 -5.87
N ILE A 223 -23.43 3.95 -5.71
CA ILE A 223 -22.50 4.96 -5.17
C ILE A 223 -21.96 4.57 -3.79
N ASN A 224 -22.81 4.09 -2.88
CA ASN A 224 -22.39 3.65 -1.55
C ASN A 224 -21.41 2.48 -1.62
N LYS A 225 -21.68 1.48 -2.46
CA LYS A 225 -20.77 0.36 -2.69
C LYS A 225 -19.42 0.82 -3.22
N GLN A 226 -19.40 1.73 -4.19
CA GLN A 226 -18.16 2.29 -4.75
C GLN A 226 -17.33 3.01 -3.69
N ARG A 227 -17.99 3.82 -2.85
CA ARG A 227 -17.37 4.52 -1.73
C ARG A 227 -16.72 3.55 -0.75
N ASP A 228 -17.44 2.50 -0.35
CA ASP A 228 -16.94 1.53 0.63
C ASP A 228 -15.75 0.73 0.07
N GLU A 229 -15.78 0.35 -1.21
CA GLU A 229 -14.67 -0.36 -1.87
C GLU A 229 -13.40 0.51 -1.96
N ILE A 230 -13.52 1.78 -2.38
CA ILE A 230 -12.37 2.70 -2.42
C ILE A 230 -11.81 2.94 -1.02
N LYS A 231 -12.71 3.16 -0.04
CA LYS A 231 -12.32 3.41 1.35
C LYS A 231 -11.56 2.23 1.94
N ALA A 232 -12.03 1.00 1.71
CA ALA A 232 -11.34 -0.21 2.13
C ALA A 232 -9.94 -0.32 1.50
N LYS A 233 -9.83 -0.13 0.17
CA LYS A 233 -8.53 -0.17 -0.53
C LYS A 233 -7.56 0.90 -0.06
N MET A 234 -8.02 2.13 0.18
CA MET A 234 -7.18 3.19 0.74
C MET A 234 -6.76 2.90 2.18
N ALA A 235 -7.62 2.28 2.99
CA ALA A 235 -7.26 1.84 4.33
C ALA A 235 -6.15 0.78 4.28
N ASP A 236 -6.24 -0.20 3.39
CA ASP A 236 -5.21 -1.23 3.19
C ASP A 236 -3.86 -0.61 2.78
N ILE A 237 -3.87 0.38 1.87
CA ILE A 237 -2.66 1.11 1.47
C ILE A 237 -2.06 1.85 2.67
N ARG A 238 -2.87 2.59 3.43
CA ARG A 238 -2.40 3.34 4.62
C ARG A 238 -1.82 2.40 5.68
N PHE A 239 -2.47 1.28 5.93
CA PHE A 239 -1.97 0.27 6.85
C PHE A 239 -0.59 -0.25 6.41
N SER A 240 -0.45 -0.55 5.11
CA SER A 240 0.80 -1.04 4.54
C SER A 240 1.91 0.01 4.59
N LEU A 241 1.60 1.28 4.31
CA LEU A 241 2.57 2.39 4.38
C LEU A 241 3.05 2.71 5.79
N ASN A 242 2.26 2.41 6.82
CA ASN A 242 2.65 2.61 8.21
C ASN A 242 3.47 1.44 8.77
N THR A 243 3.50 0.30 8.09
CA THR A 243 4.15 -0.93 8.58
C THR A 243 5.41 -1.25 7.78
N ILE A 244 5.33 -1.23 6.45
CA ILE A 244 6.41 -1.64 5.56
C ILE A 244 7.67 -0.80 5.75
N PRO A 245 7.64 0.55 5.74
CA PRO A 245 8.88 1.32 5.74
C PRO A 245 9.66 1.21 7.05
N ASP A 246 8.97 1.14 8.18
CA ASP A 246 9.59 0.88 9.49
C ASP A 246 10.21 -0.51 9.52
N GLN A 247 9.51 -1.53 9.01
CA GLN A 247 10.04 -2.89 8.94
C GLN A 247 11.21 -3.02 7.96
N VAL A 248 11.17 -2.36 6.80
CA VAL A 248 12.26 -2.31 5.82
C VAL A 248 13.48 -1.60 6.42
N GLY A 249 13.27 -0.42 7.01
CA GLY A 249 14.32 0.34 7.67
C GLY A 249 14.96 -0.45 8.80
N HIS A 250 14.14 -1.10 9.63
CA HIS A 250 14.60 -1.96 10.71
C HIS A 250 15.39 -3.16 10.17
N CYS A 251 14.85 -3.95 9.24
CA CYS A 251 15.53 -5.13 8.70
C CYS A 251 16.89 -4.80 8.10
N PHE A 252 16.94 -3.76 7.27
CA PHE A 252 18.17 -3.38 6.59
C PHE A 252 19.20 -2.79 7.55
N SER A 253 18.76 -2.01 8.54
CA SER A 253 19.63 -1.50 9.60
C SER A 253 20.16 -2.62 10.47
N THR A 254 19.32 -3.59 10.83
CA THR A 254 19.70 -4.78 11.59
C THR A 254 20.80 -5.56 10.86
N VAL A 255 20.59 -5.89 9.57
CA VAL A 255 21.63 -6.55 8.76
C VAL A 255 22.92 -5.74 8.71
N TRP A 256 22.83 -4.42 8.46
CA TRP A 256 23.99 -3.54 8.41
C TRP A 256 24.78 -3.53 9.73
N THR A 257 24.07 -3.42 10.85
CA THR A 257 24.63 -3.41 12.20
C THR A 257 25.27 -4.74 12.56
N HIS A 258 24.62 -5.88 12.26
CA HIS A 258 25.20 -7.20 12.52
C HIS A 258 26.52 -7.40 11.78
N ILE A 259 26.53 -7.14 10.47
CA ILE A 259 27.75 -7.30 9.66
C ILE A 259 28.88 -6.39 10.18
N THR A 260 28.55 -5.17 10.58
CA THR A 260 29.54 -4.22 11.11
C THR A 260 30.08 -4.68 12.46
N ASN A 261 29.21 -5.13 13.37
CA ASN A 261 29.61 -5.65 14.68
C ASN A 261 30.47 -6.91 14.55
N ASP A 262 30.14 -7.79 13.61
CA ASP A 262 30.90 -9.00 13.35
C ASP A 262 32.30 -8.68 12.82
N ALA A 263 32.41 -7.73 11.89
CA ALA A 263 33.70 -7.23 11.42
C ALA A 263 34.51 -6.58 12.55
N THR A 264 33.89 -5.76 13.40
CA THR A 264 34.55 -5.16 14.58
C THR A 264 35.07 -6.22 15.54
N HIS A 265 34.29 -7.27 15.79
CA HIS A 265 34.70 -8.36 16.66
C HIS A 265 35.86 -9.18 16.08
N LEU A 266 35.86 -9.45 14.78
CA LEU A 266 36.99 -10.07 14.08
C LEU A 266 38.26 -9.20 14.19
N LYS A 267 38.12 -7.87 14.06
CA LYS A 267 39.24 -6.92 14.21
C LYS A 267 39.83 -7.01 15.62
N SER A 268 39.00 -6.88 16.65
CA SER A 268 39.46 -6.95 18.06
C SER A 268 40.12 -8.29 18.40
N ARG A 269 39.74 -9.38 17.74
CA ARG A 269 40.42 -10.68 17.89
C ARG A 269 41.82 -10.70 17.30
N LEU A 270 41.97 -10.19 16.08
CA LEU A 270 43.28 -10.14 15.40
C LEU A 270 44.26 -9.23 16.14
N GLU A 271 43.76 -8.18 16.79
CA GLU A 271 44.53 -7.30 17.66
C GLU A 271 44.85 -7.93 19.03
N GLY A 272 44.45 -9.18 19.29
CA GLY A 272 44.70 -9.89 20.56
C GLY A 272 43.86 -9.37 21.75
N SER A 273 42.81 -8.59 21.48
CA SER A 273 42.01 -7.92 22.51
C SER A 273 40.89 -8.81 23.11
N THR A 274 40.72 -10.05 22.64
CA THR A 274 39.73 -11.01 23.19
C THR A 274 40.24 -12.46 23.15
N THR A 275 39.82 -13.30 24.10
CA THR A 275 40.20 -14.74 24.20
C THR A 275 39.14 -15.69 23.63
N SER A 276 38.02 -15.17 23.14
CA SER A 276 36.90 -15.97 22.64
C SER A 276 37.31 -16.75 21.36
N PRO A 277 36.79 -17.98 21.12
CA PRO A 277 37.19 -18.82 19.98
C PRO A 277 36.73 -18.26 18.62
N MET A 278 37.59 -18.32 17.59
CA MET A 278 37.25 -17.86 16.22
C MET A 278 35.90 -18.42 15.76
N PRO A 279 35.06 -17.60 15.10
CA PRO A 279 33.77 -18.08 14.67
C PRO A 279 33.96 -19.13 13.58
N ASP A 280 33.02 -20.07 13.48
CA ASP A 280 32.96 -20.97 12.34
C ASP A 280 32.61 -20.14 11.07
N ILE A 281 33.65 -19.76 10.33
CA ILE A 281 33.55 -18.94 9.12
C ILE A 281 32.57 -19.60 8.13
N SER A 282 32.54 -20.93 8.04
CA SER A 282 31.64 -21.63 7.11
C SER A 282 30.17 -21.42 7.48
N THR A 283 29.84 -21.43 8.78
CA THR A 283 28.49 -21.14 9.24
C THR A 283 28.11 -19.67 9.03
N VAL A 284 29.04 -18.74 9.28
CA VAL A 284 28.84 -17.29 9.04
C VAL A 284 28.55 -17.03 7.55
N VAL A 285 29.38 -17.59 6.66
CA VAL A 285 29.20 -17.49 5.19
C VAL A 285 27.82 -18.01 4.77
N ARG A 286 27.41 -19.18 5.28
CA ARG A 286 26.10 -19.76 4.96
C ARG A 286 24.95 -18.83 5.36
N VAL A 287 24.96 -18.30 6.58
CA VAL A 287 23.90 -17.43 7.09
C VAL A 287 23.80 -16.14 6.28
N TYR A 288 24.91 -15.46 6.07
CA TYR A 288 24.91 -14.20 5.32
C TYR A 288 24.57 -14.42 3.84
N THR A 289 24.86 -15.59 3.27
CA THR A 289 24.44 -15.95 1.90
C THR A 289 22.91 -16.01 1.77
N GLU A 290 22.21 -16.57 2.75
CA GLU A 290 20.74 -16.62 2.77
C GLU A 290 20.12 -15.21 2.82
N ILE A 291 20.67 -14.33 3.65
CA ILE A 291 20.26 -12.91 3.73
C ILE A 291 20.55 -12.19 2.42
N ASN A 292 21.73 -12.44 1.82
CA ASN A 292 22.12 -11.85 0.54
C ASN A 292 21.12 -12.21 -0.57
N ALA A 293 20.68 -13.47 -0.59
CA ALA A 293 19.68 -13.94 -1.53
C ALA A 293 18.31 -13.26 -1.32
N ALA A 294 17.89 -13.07 -0.06
CA ALA A 294 16.65 -12.36 0.26
C ALA A 294 16.72 -10.87 -0.14
N LEU A 295 17.83 -10.17 0.13
CA LEU A 295 18.04 -8.78 -0.29
C LEU A 295 18.05 -8.64 -1.81
N LYS A 296 18.70 -9.58 -2.52
CA LYS A 296 18.68 -9.64 -3.99
C LYS A 296 17.27 -9.85 -4.52
N TYR A 297 16.50 -10.74 -3.91
CA TYR A 297 15.10 -10.95 -4.26
C TYR A 297 14.29 -9.66 -4.07
N TYR A 298 14.38 -9.02 -2.91
CA TYR A 298 13.71 -7.74 -2.65
C TYR A 298 14.10 -6.66 -3.68
N ALA A 299 15.39 -6.56 -4.01
CA ALA A 299 15.89 -5.57 -4.97
C ALA A 299 15.39 -5.80 -6.41
N THR A 300 15.03 -7.03 -6.78
CA THR A 300 14.70 -7.41 -8.17
C THR A 300 13.22 -7.70 -8.40
N ASN A 301 12.53 -8.30 -7.42
CA ASN A 301 11.16 -8.79 -7.57
C ASN A 301 10.12 -7.67 -7.74
N VAL A 302 10.42 -6.48 -7.20
CA VAL A 302 9.54 -5.29 -7.23
C VAL A 302 9.43 -4.66 -8.66
N ASN A 303 10.10 -5.21 -9.68
CA ASN A 303 10.01 -4.73 -11.07
C ASN A 303 8.90 -5.39 -11.92
N SER A 304 8.28 -6.48 -11.45
CA SER A 304 7.52 -7.36 -12.35
C SER A 304 6.11 -6.89 -12.70
N MET A 305 5.55 -5.87 -12.02
CA MET A 305 4.16 -5.44 -12.23
C MET A 305 3.99 -4.12 -13.03
N GLY A 306 5.09 -3.55 -13.56
CA GLY A 306 5.11 -2.17 -14.05
C GLY A 306 5.32 -1.92 -15.54
N ASN A 307 5.43 -2.94 -16.39
CA ASN A 307 5.47 -2.79 -17.85
C ASN A 307 4.21 -3.34 -18.50
#